data_AF-A0A932E504-F1
#
_entry.id   AF-A0A932E504-F1
#
_cell.length_a   1.000
_cell.length_b   1.000
_cell.length_c   1.000
_cell.angle_alpha   90.00
_cell.angle_beta   90.00
_cell.angle_gamma   90.00
#
_symmetry.space_group_name_H-M   'P 1'
#
loop_
_entity.id
_entity.type
_entity.pdbx_description
1 polymer ?
#
loop_
_entity_poly.entity_id
_entity_poly.type
_entity_poly.pdbx_seq_one_letter_code
_entity_poly.pdbx_strand_id
1 'polypeptide(L)'
;MSSLRDQLAPLDTFERRHTGSSAPDVAAMLGTVGYDSVDALADAAVPPKIRLKRPLRLPAAAGETAALAELRGIAMKNKVFRSHIGLGYYDTATPGVIRRNILENPGWYTAYTLYQAEISQG
;
A
#
# COMPACT_ATOMS: atom_id res chain seq x y z
N MET A 1 31.61 4.25 4.22
CA MET A 1 31.56 2.77 4.17
C MET A 1 30.13 2.35 4.44
N SER A 2 29.54 1.51 3.59
CA SER A 2 28.20 0.95 3.78
C SER A 2 28.13 0.18 5.10
N SER A 3 27.11 0.42 5.91
CA SER A 3 26.97 -0.23 7.21
C SER A 3 26.58 -1.71 7.04
N LEU A 4 26.83 -2.55 8.05
CA LEU A 4 26.38 -3.95 8.03
C LEU A 4 24.85 -4.05 7.83
N ARG A 5 24.08 -3.07 8.30
CA ARG A 5 22.63 -3.00 8.07
C ARG A 5 22.28 -2.73 6.61
N ASP A 6 23.07 -1.93 5.91
CA ASP A 6 22.86 -1.64 4.49
C ASP A 6 23.21 -2.87 3.63
N GLN A 7 24.22 -3.63 4.04
CA GLN A 7 24.62 -4.89 3.36
C GLN A 7 23.60 -6.02 3.56
N LEU A 8 22.83 -5.97 4.65
CA LEU A 8 21.80 -6.96 5.00
C LEU A 8 20.38 -6.41 4.81
N ALA A 9 20.22 -5.34 4.04
CA ALA A 9 18.92 -4.77 3.76
C ALA A 9 18.02 -5.79 3.02
N PRO A 10 16.70 -5.81 3.29
CA PRO A 10 15.78 -6.71 2.60
C PRO A 10 15.82 -6.51 1.08
N LEU A 11 15.86 -7.61 0.33
CA LEU A 11 15.84 -7.56 -1.14
C LEU A 11 14.41 -7.35 -1.68
N ASP A 12 13.38 -7.65 -0.88
CA ASP A 12 11.95 -7.57 -1.18
C ASP A 12 11.29 -6.27 -0.66
N THR A 13 11.96 -5.13 -0.87
CA THR A 13 11.41 -3.81 -0.53
C THR A 13 10.14 -3.51 -1.35
N PHE A 14 9.04 -3.16 -0.68
CA PHE A 14 7.75 -2.90 -1.32
C PHE A 14 7.70 -1.62 -2.17
N GLU A 15 8.43 -0.57 -1.78
CA GLU A 15 8.40 0.75 -2.44
C GLU A 15 8.60 0.66 -3.95
N ARG A 16 9.57 -0.15 -4.41
CA ARG A 16 9.89 -0.32 -5.83
C ARG A 16 8.79 -1.04 -6.63
N ARG A 17 7.89 -1.77 -5.98
CA ARG A 17 6.73 -2.42 -6.62
C ARG A 17 5.48 -1.55 -6.57
N HIS A 18 5.40 -0.67 -5.57
CA HIS A 18 4.27 0.23 -5.37
C HIS A 18 4.39 1.49 -6.24
N THR A 19 5.58 2.08 -6.30
CA THR A 19 5.87 3.26 -7.13
C THR A 19 6.22 2.81 -8.54
N GLY A 20 5.37 3.16 -9.51
CA GLY A 20 5.53 2.71 -10.91
C GLY A 20 6.64 3.43 -11.68
N SER A 21 6.98 4.67 -11.32
CA SER A 21 7.97 5.47 -12.03
C SER A 21 9.39 5.11 -11.63
N SER A 22 10.24 4.83 -12.61
CA SER A 22 11.68 4.64 -12.40
C SER A 22 12.42 5.97 -12.24
N ALA A 23 13.67 5.93 -11.76
CA ALA A 23 14.48 7.15 -11.65
C ALA A 23 14.65 7.91 -13.00
N PRO A 24 14.89 7.24 -14.15
CA PRO A 24 14.85 7.88 -15.46
C PRO A 24 13.51 8.53 -15.79
N ASP A 25 12.38 7.87 -15.49
CA ASP A 25 11.05 8.44 -15.76
C ASP A 25 10.83 9.70 -14.92
N VAL A 26 11.21 9.66 -13.64
CA VAL A 26 11.12 10.81 -12.74
C VAL A 26 11.97 11.97 -13.25
N ALA A 27 13.20 11.72 -13.71
CA ALA A 27 14.06 12.76 -14.28
C ALA A 27 13.45 13.39 -15.56
N ALA A 28 12.88 12.56 -16.45
CA ALA A 28 12.23 13.05 -17.67
C ALA A 28 10.97 13.89 -17.36
N MET A 29 10.15 13.45 -16.40
CA MET A 29 8.98 14.20 -15.95
C MET A 29 9.37 15.53 -15.31
N LEU A 30 10.38 15.52 -14.43
CA LEU A 30 10.93 16.73 -13.80
C LEU A 30 11.44 17.74 -14.84
N GLY A 31 12.16 17.27 -15.86
CA GLY A 31 12.59 18.11 -16.99
C GLY A 31 11.42 18.72 -17.76
N THR A 32 10.31 17.99 -17.90
CA THR A 32 9.09 18.46 -18.57
C THR A 32 8.39 19.57 -17.78
N VAL A 33 8.34 19.44 -16.45
CA VAL A 33 7.71 20.43 -15.57
C VAL A 33 8.66 21.55 -15.11
N GLY A 34 9.94 21.47 -15.48
CA GLY A 34 10.94 22.53 -15.24
C GLY A 34 11.52 22.56 -13.82
N TYR A 35 11.66 21.41 -13.15
CA TYR A 35 12.25 21.32 -11.82
C TYR A 35 13.46 20.38 -11.80
N ASP A 36 14.45 20.69 -10.96
CA ASP A 36 15.69 19.90 -10.87
C ASP A 36 15.57 18.68 -9.94
N SER A 37 14.55 18.66 -9.06
CA SER A 37 14.34 17.58 -8.10
C SER A 37 12.88 17.48 -7.63
N VAL A 38 12.52 16.32 -7.08
CA VAL A 38 11.22 16.13 -6.42
C VAL A 38 11.06 17.06 -5.22
N ASP A 39 12.14 17.34 -4.48
CA ASP A 39 12.12 18.29 -3.36
C ASP A 39 11.81 19.72 -3.83
N ALA A 40 12.41 20.17 -4.93
CA ALA A 40 12.14 21.49 -5.50
C ALA A 40 10.69 21.62 -5.97
N LEU A 41 10.16 20.57 -6.61
CA LEU A 41 8.75 20.51 -7.00
C LEU A 41 7.82 20.55 -5.77
N ALA A 42 8.15 19.80 -4.71
CA ALA A 42 7.37 19.77 -3.48
C ALA A 42 7.37 21.12 -2.75
N ASP A 43 8.50 21.84 -2.73
CA ASP A 43 8.61 23.18 -2.14
C ASP A 43 7.79 24.22 -2.89
N ALA A 44 7.69 24.10 -4.21
CA ALA A 44 6.83 24.96 -5.02
C ALA A 44 5.33 24.65 -4.84
N ALA A 45 4.96 23.38 -4.65
CA ALA A 45 3.57 22.95 -4.55
C ALA A 45 2.96 23.09 -3.14
N VAL A 46 3.74 22.83 -2.08
CA VAL A 46 3.24 22.78 -0.70
C VAL A 46 3.71 24.01 0.08
N PRO A 47 2.80 24.86 0.60
CA PRO A 47 3.19 26.02 1.38
C PRO A 47 4.08 25.66 2.59
N PRO A 48 5.24 26.32 2.78
CA PRO A 48 6.18 25.97 3.85
C PRO A 48 5.60 26.03 5.27
N LYS A 49 4.54 26.83 5.46
CA LYS A 49 3.85 26.98 6.75
C LYS A 49 3.13 25.71 7.20
N ILE A 50 2.74 24.83 6.27
CA ILE A 50 2.03 23.58 6.58
C ILE A 50 2.89 22.33 6.34
N ARG A 51 4.08 22.46 5.75
CA ARG A 51 5.00 21.33 5.52
C ARG A 51 5.57 20.83 6.85
N LEU A 52 5.57 19.51 7.03
CA LEU A 52 6.15 18.88 8.22
C LEU A 52 7.67 19.08 8.23
N LYS A 53 8.19 19.73 9.29
CA LYS A 53 9.62 20.10 9.41
C LYS A 53 10.54 18.98 9.92
N ARG A 54 9.99 17.78 10.06
CA ARG A 54 10.72 16.60 10.53
C ARG A 54 10.26 15.38 9.75
N PRO A 55 11.10 14.34 9.63
CA PRO A 55 10.66 13.06 9.11
C PRO A 55 9.50 12.47 9.93
N LEU A 56 8.74 11.59 9.29
CA LEU A 56 7.75 10.76 9.99
C LEU A 56 8.49 9.86 10.99
N ARG A 57 7.93 9.74 12.19
CA ARG A 57 8.47 8.85 13.24
C ARG A 57 7.82 7.48 13.07
N LEU A 58 8.36 6.69 12.15
CA LEU A 58 7.90 5.33 11.84
C LEU A 58 9.02 4.31 12.11
N PRO A 59 8.67 3.03 12.34
CA PRO A 59 9.65 1.94 12.31
C PRO A 59 10.38 1.88 10.96
N ALA A 60 11.53 1.22 10.93
CA ALA A 60 12.20 0.91 9.67
C ALA A 60 11.26 0.08 8.77
N ALA A 61 11.31 0.33 7.46
CA ALA A 61 10.48 -0.41 6.51
C ALA A 61 10.84 -1.90 6.54
N ALA A 62 9.82 -2.74 6.70
CA ALA A 62 9.95 -4.18 6.54
C ALA A 62 9.90 -4.56 5.04
N GLY A 63 10.55 -5.66 4.68
CA GLY A 63 10.28 -6.34 3.40
C GLY A 63 8.86 -6.92 3.39
N GLU A 64 8.31 -7.16 2.20
CA GLU A 64 6.95 -7.70 2.02
C GLU A 64 6.73 -9.00 2.82
N THR A 65 7.71 -9.91 2.76
CA THR A 65 7.64 -11.21 3.43
C THR A 65 7.62 -11.06 4.96
N ALA A 66 8.48 -10.16 5.47
CA ALA A 66 8.59 -9.90 6.90
C ALA A 66 7.33 -9.22 7.45
N ALA A 67 6.74 -8.27 6.70
CA ALA A 67 5.51 -7.60 7.08
C ALA A 67 4.33 -8.59 7.21
N LEU A 68 4.19 -9.53 6.27
CA LEU A 68 3.16 -10.57 6.36
C LEU A 68 3.38 -11.51 7.54
N ALA A 69 4.63 -11.88 7.84
CA ALA A 69 4.96 -12.72 8.98
C ALA A 69 4.65 -12.01 10.32
N GLU A 70 4.99 -10.73 10.43
CA GLU A 70 4.66 -9.90 11.60
C GLU A 70 3.15 -9.81 11.80
N LEU A 71 2.40 -9.48 10.75
CA LEU A 71 0.94 -9.38 10.82
C LEU A 71 0.29 -10.72 11.21
N ARG A 72 0.82 -11.83 10.70
CA ARG A 72 0.38 -13.19 11.09
C ARG A 72 0.60 -13.44 12.58
N GLY A 73 1.75 -13.04 13.12
CA GLY A 73 2.05 -13.14 14.55
C GLY A 73 1.11 -12.31 15.43
N ILE A 74 0.69 -11.14 14.96
CA ILE A 74 -0.33 -10.32 15.64
C ILE A 74 -1.70 -11.01 15.57
N ALA A 75 -2.12 -11.46 14.38
CA ALA A 75 -3.41 -12.09 14.15
C ALA A 75 -3.61 -13.37 14.98
N MET A 76 -2.55 -14.13 15.23
CA MET A 76 -2.57 -15.34 16.07
C MET A 76 -2.93 -15.07 17.55
N LYS A 77 -2.87 -13.81 18.01
CA LYS A 77 -3.30 -13.44 19.36
C LYS A 77 -4.82 -13.39 19.50
N ASN A 78 -5.55 -13.33 18.38
CA ASN A 78 -7.02 -13.30 18.39
C ASN A 78 -7.58 -14.67 18.77
N LYS A 79 -8.71 -14.67 19.50
CA LYS A 79 -9.47 -15.88 19.82
C LYS A 79 -10.75 -15.89 19.00
N VAL A 80 -10.87 -16.87 18.10
CA VAL A 80 -12.07 -17.05 17.27
C VAL A 80 -13.07 -17.92 18.02
N PHE A 81 -14.18 -17.33 18.47
CA PHE A 81 -15.27 -18.03 19.17
C PHE A 81 -16.45 -18.26 18.24
N ARG A 82 -17.31 -19.22 18.60
CA ARG A 82 -18.68 -19.29 18.08
C ARG A 82 -19.50 -18.22 18.80
N SER A 83 -19.66 -17.08 18.14
CA SER A 83 -20.32 -15.90 18.71
C SER A 83 -21.82 -15.91 18.39
N HIS A 84 -22.66 -16.06 19.41
CA HIS A 84 -24.12 -15.92 19.32
C HIS A 84 -24.63 -14.62 19.96
N ILE A 85 -23.79 -13.59 19.99
CA ILE A 85 -24.12 -12.28 20.58
C ILE A 85 -25.26 -11.61 19.80
N GLY A 86 -25.29 -11.76 18.47
CA GLY A 86 -26.28 -11.14 17.61
C GLY A 86 -26.03 -9.65 17.41
N LEU A 87 -27.03 -8.81 17.68
CA LEU A 87 -26.96 -7.34 17.57
C LEU A 87 -26.56 -6.83 16.17
N GLY A 88 -27.02 -7.52 15.11
CA GLY A 88 -26.81 -7.09 13.72
C GLY A 88 -25.65 -7.79 13.00
N TYR A 89 -24.88 -8.64 13.69
CA TYR A 89 -23.85 -9.48 13.08
C TYR A 89 -24.14 -10.96 13.37
N TYR A 90 -24.20 -11.76 12.31
CA TYR A 90 -24.46 -13.19 12.37
C TYR A 90 -23.43 -13.90 11.49
N ASP A 91 -22.77 -14.92 12.05
CA ASP A 91 -21.76 -15.67 11.31
C ASP A 91 -22.38 -16.40 10.10
N THR A 92 -21.57 -16.64 9.06
CA THR A 92 -22.02 -17.25 7.82
C THR A 92 -20.91 -18.02 7.12
N ALA A 93 -21.29 -19.05 6.36
CA ALA A 93 -20.38 -19.74 5.48
C ALA A 93 -20.26 -19.00 4.14
N THR A 94 -19.21 -18.19 3.97
CA THR A 94 -18.92 -17.57 2.66
C THR A 94 -18.58 -18.66 1.64
N PRO A 95 -19.34 -18.80 0.53
CA PRO A 95 -19.05 -19.82 -0.47
C PRO A 95 -17.63 -19.67 -1.03
N GLY A 96 -16.86 -20.75 -1.06
CA GLY A 96 -15.46 -20.73 -1.48
C GLY A 96 -15.26 -20.16 -2.89
N VAL A 97 -16.21 -20.42 -3.80
CA VAL A 97 -16.20 -19.89 -5.16
C VAL A 97 -16.34 -18.36 -5.20
N ILE A 98 -17.14 -17.76 -4.32
CA ILE A 98 -17.31 -16.31 -4.21
C ILE A 98 -16.07 -15.69 -3.58
N ARG A 99 -15.58 -16.27 -2.48
CA ARG A 99 -14.36 -15.80 -1.81
C ARG A 99 -13.17 -15.74 -2.78
N ARG A 100 -12.93 -16.84 -3.51
CA ARG A 100 -11.75 -16.95 -4.38
C ARG A 100 -11.83 -16.09 -5.64
N ASN A 101 -13.00 -16.05 -6.30
CA ASN A 101 -13.12 -15.47 -7.64
C ASN A 101 -13.66 -14.03 -7.66
N ILE A 102 -14.23 -13.55 -6.55
CA ILE A 102 -14.73 -12.17 -6.41
C ILE A 102 -13.90 -11.43 -5.37
N LEU A 103 -13.97 -11.83 -4.09
CA LEU A 103 -13.34 -11.07 -2.99
C LEU A 103 -11.80 -11.03 -3.10
N GLU A 104 -11.17 -12.13 -3.50
CA GLU A 104 -9.71 -12.25 -3.63
C GLU A 104 -9.22 -11.98 -5.08
N ASN A 105 -10.09 -11.45 -5.96
CA ASN A 105 -9.76 -11.19 -7.36
C ASN A 105 -9.66 -9.68 -7.64
N PRO A 106 -8.48 -9.15 -7.99
CA PRO A 106 -8.32 -7.72 -8.24
C PRO A 106 -9.22 -7.18 -9.34
N GLY A 107 -9.61 -7.99 -10.34
CA GLY A 107 -10.55 -7.58 -11.38
C GLY A 107 -11.93 -7.13 -10.86
N TRP A 108 -12.28 -7.52 -9.63
CA TRP A 108 -13.54 -7.14 -8.98
C TRP A 108 -13.40 -6.01 -7.96
N TYR A 109 -12.25 -5.88 -7.29
CA TYR A 109 -12.09 -4.92 -6.18
C TYR A 109 -11.21 -3.70 -6.51
N THR A 110 -10.56 -3.64 -7.67
CA THR A 110 -9.74 -2.46 -8.04
C THR A 110 -10.52 -1.40 -8.79
N ALA A 111 -11.63 -1.77 -9.44
CA ALA A 111 -12.52 -0.79 -10.05
C ALA A 111 -13.17 0.11 -8.99
N TYR A 112 -13.47 1.34 -9.34
CA TYR A 112 -14.17 2.28 -8.46
C TYR A 112 -15.64 2.41 -8.86
N THR A 113 -16.28 3.52 -8.49
CA THR A 113 -17.65 3.84 -8.90
C THR A 113 -17.79 3.79 -10.42
N LEU A 114 -18.87 3.18 -10.90
CA LEU A 114 -19.14 2.89 -12.31
C LEU A 114 -19.60 4.14 -13.08
N TYR A 115 -18.78 5.19 -13.11
CA TYR A 115 -19.06 6.44 -13.84
C TYR A 115 -19.01 6.28 -15.37
N GLN A 116 -18.40 5.20 -15.88
CA GLN A 116 -18.26 4.89 -17.29
C GLN A 116 -18.98 3.58 -17.61
N ALA A 117 -20.28 3.68 -17.92
CA ALA A 117 -21.15 2.51 -18.05
C ALA A 117 -20.67 1.53 -19.13
N GLU A 118 -20.12 2.01 -20.24
CA GLU A 118 -19.68 1.24 -21.40
C GLU A 118 -18.61 0.18 -21.07
N ILE A 119 -17.86 0.38 -19.98
CA ILE A 119 -16.78 -0.50 -19.52
C ILE A 119 -17.03 -1.02 -18.10
N SER A 120 -18.29 -1.03 -17.65
CA SER A 120 -18.65 -1.31 -16.24
C SER A 120 -19.99 -2.06 -16.10
N GLN A 121 -20.39 -2.84 -17.11
CA GLN A 121 -21.66 -3.60 -17.12
C GLN A 121 -21.62 -4.92 -16.32
N GLY A 122 -20.42 -5.33 -15.87
CA GLY A 122 -20.17 -6.62 -15.22
C GLY A 122 -20.76 -6.75 -13.82
#